data_AF-A0A811G2N1-F1
#
_entry.id   AF-A0A811G2N1-F1
#
_cell.length_a   1.000
_cell.length_b   1.000
_cell.length_c   1.000
_cell.angle_alpha   90.00
_cell.angle_beta   90.00
_cell.angle_gamma   90.00
#
_symmetry.space_group_name_H-M   'P 1'
#
loop_
_entity.id
_entity.type
_entity.pdbx_description
1 polymer ?
#
loop_
_entity_poly.entity_id
_entity_poly.type
_entity_poly.pdbx_seq_one_letter_code
_entity_poly.pdbx_strand_id
1 'polypeptide(L)' 'MRASGQAWLQFTINGNTLRQRAVYFPKGLLGRVYWLALIPFHAVIFPTMLRNIIQAGDN' A
#
# COMPACT_ATOMS: atom_id res chain seq x y z
N MET A 1 -8.55 -5.58 7.12
CA MET A 1 -8.64 -4.27 7.79
C MET A 1 -9.69 -3.44 7.08
N ARG A 2 -10.74 -2.98 7.78
CA ARG A 2 -11.81 -2.19 7.17
C ARG A 2 -11.35 -0.74 7.16
N ALA A 3 -10.82 -0.28 6.03
CA ALA A 3 -10.42 1.11 5.88
C ALA A 3 -11.68 1.98 5.94
N SER A 4 -11.67 3.05 6.74
CA SER A 4 -12.76 4.03 6.86
C SER A 4 -12.81 4.94 5.63
N GLY A 5 -12.87 4.34 4.45
CA GLY A 5 -12.67 4.99 3.15
C GLY A 5 -12.41 3.98 2.03
N GLN A 6 -12.34 4.46 0.79
CA GLN A 6 -11.88 3.64 -0.33
C GLN A 6 -10.35 3.57 -0.29
N ALA A 7 -9.82 2.35 -0.31
CA ALA A 7 -8.39 2.08 -0.34
C ALA A 7 -8.12 1.07 -1.44
N TRP A 8 -7.08 1.31 -2.24
CA TRP A 8 -6.60 0.32 -3.20
C TRP A 8 -5.09 0.41 -3.38
N LEU A 9 -4.51 -0.70 -3.82
CA LEU A 9 -3.14 -0.78 -4.27
C LEU A 9 -3.14 -0.82 -5.79
N GLN A 10 -2.38 0.08 -6.39
CA GLN A 10 -2.13 0.11 -7.82
C GLN A 10 -0.74 -0.47 -8.07
N PHE A 11 -0.67 -1.43 -8.99
CA PHE A 11 0.57 -2.01 -9.47
C PHE A 11 0.74 -1.61 -10.94
N THR A 12 1.94 -1.17 -11.31
CA THR A 12 2.27 -0.79 -12.68
C THR A 12 3.63 -1.35 -13.03
N ILE A 13 3.71 -2.05 -14.17
CA ILE A 13 4.94 -2.66 -14.66
C ILE A 13 5.39 -1.87 -15.89
N ASN A 14 6.61 -1.35 -15.84
CA ASN A 14 7.26 -0.65 -16.95
C ASN A 14 8.60 -1.34 -17.22
N GLY A 15 8.65 -2.22 -18.23
CA GLY A 15 9.80 -3.10 -18.46
C GLY A 15 10.08 -3.97 -17.23
N ASN A 16 11.31 -3.91 -16.71
CA ASN A 16 11.71 -4.60 -15.47
C ASN A 16 11.39 -3.83 -14.17
N THR A 17 10.68 -2.70 -14.23
CA THR A 17 10.34 -1.91 -13.04
C THR A 17 8.90 -2.15 -12.62
N LEU A 18 8.70 -2.76 -11.44
CA LEU A 18 7.40 -2.84 -10.77
C LEU A 18 7.24 -1.66 -9.81
N ARG A 19 6.22 -0.83 -10.03
CA ARG A 19 5.82 0.26 -9.15
C ARG A 19 4.54 -0.10 -8.41
N GLN A 20 4.60 -0.08 -7.08
CA GLN A 20 3.44 -0.22 -6.19
C GLN A 20 3.07 1.15 -5.61
N ARG A 21 1.79 1.51 -5.71
CA ARG A 21 1.23 2.75 -5.15
C ARG A 21 0.01 2.42 -4.30
N ALA A 22 0.03 2.82 -3.03
CA ALA A 22 -1.13 2.74 -2.15
C ALA A 22 -1.92 4.06 -2.22
N VAL A 23 -3.20 3.99 -2.56
CA VAL A 23 -4.11 5.14 -2.58
C VAL A 23 -5.18 4.93 -1.52
N TYR A 24 -5.37 5.94 -0.69
CA TYR A 24 -6.40 5.92 0.35
C TYR A 24 -7.17 7.24 0.36
N PHE A 25 -8.49 7.13 0.27
CA PHE A 25 -9.43 8.24 0.36
C PHE A 25 -10.11 8.24 1.74
N PRO A 26 -9.55 8.94 2.74
CA PRO A 26 -10.16 9.02 4.06
C PRO A 26 -11.48 9.78 4.02
N LYS A 27 -12.52 9.25 4.67
CA LYS A 27 -13.75 10.01 4.96
C LYS A 27 -13.71 10.49 6.42
N GLY A 28 -13.92 11.80 6.62
CA GLY A 28 -13.98 12.43 7.94
C GLY A 28 -12.64 12.59 8.66
N LEU A 29 -12.66 13.27 9.81
CA LEU A 29 -11.46 13.61 10.59
C LEU A 29 -10.85 12.36 11.25
N LEU A 30 -11.69 11.48 11.81
CA LEU A 30 -11.26 10.23 12.45
C LEU A 30 -10.54 9.30 11.47
N GLY A 31 -11.00 9.24 10.22
CA GLY A 31 -10.37 8.44 9.16
C GLY A 31 -8.97 8.96 8.77
N ARG A 32 -8.71 10.27 8.93
CA ARG A 32 -7.38 10.86 8.71
C ARG A 32 -6.42 10.56 9.88
N VAL A 33 -6.89 10.68 11.12
CA VAL A 33 -6.06 10.37 12.31
C VAL A 33 -5.68 8.90 12.34
N TYR A 34 -6.64 8.01 12.09
CA TYR A 34 -6.40 6.56 11.97
C TYR A 34 -5.37 6.26 10.87
N TRP A 35 -5.47 6.95 9.73
CA TRP A 35 -4.51 6.79 8.64
C TRP A 35 -3.11 7.24 9.03
N LEU A 36 -2.97 8.43 9.61
CA LEU A 36 -1.68 8.97 10.08
C LEU A 36 -1.00 8.02 11.07
N ALA A 37 -1.76 7.43 11.99
CA ALA A 37 -1.24 6.44 12.94
C ALA A 37 -0.71 5.16 12.25
N LEU A 38 -1.28 4.80 11.09
CA LEU A 38 -0.88 3.62 10.33
C LEU A 38 0.22 3.87 9.28
N ILE A 39 0.51 5.12 8.91
CA ILE A 39 1.61 5.47 7.99
C ILE A 39 2.94 4.78 8.37
N PRO A 40 3.42 4.80 9.62
CA PRO A 40 4.68 4.15 9.97
C PRO A 40 4.66 2.64 9.73
N PHE A 41 3.53 1.97 9.97
CA PHE A 41 3.38 0.54 9.68
C PHE A 41 3.41 0.25 8.18
N HIS A 42 2.68 1.05 7.40
CA HIS A 42 2.65 0.91 5.94
C HIS A 42 4.02 1.15 5.29
N ALA A 43 4.86 2.01 5.87
CA ALA A 43 6.23 2.24 5.41
C ALA A 43 7.10 0.97 5.49
N VAL A 44 6.81 0.04 6.41
CA VAL A 44 7.54 -1.22 6.58
C VAL A 44 6.89 -2.37 5.80
N ILE A 45 5.55 -2.45 5.83
CA ILE A 45 4.79 -3.56 5.24
C ILE A 45 4.86 -3.51 3.71
N PHE A 46 4.69 -2.34 3.08
CA PHE A 46 4.61 -2.26 1.62
C PHE A 46 5.92 -2.63 0.89
N PRO A 47 7.12 -2.20 1.32
CA PRO A 47 8.36 -2.67 0.70
C PRO A 47 8.57 -4.18 0.84
N THR A 48 8.20 -4.74 2.00
CA THR A 48 8.30 -6.18 2.26
C THR A 48 7.36 -6.96 1.35
N MET A 49 6.12 -6.50 1.19
CA MET A 49 5.14 -7.07 0.27
C MET A 49 5.67 -7.07 -1.17
N LEU A 50 6.21 -5.94 -1.63
CA LEU A 50 6.75 -5.81 -2.99
C LEU A 50 7.90 -6.80 -3.24
N ARG A 51 8.83 -6.93 -2.29
CA ARG A 51 9.95 -7.89 -2.37
C ARG A 51 9.47 -9.33 -2.46
N ASN A 52 8.48 -9.70 -1.65
CA ASN A 52 7.92 -11.05 -1.65
C ASN A 52 7.21 -11.37 -2.98
N ILE A 53 6.52 -10.39 -3.57
CA ILE A 53 5.88 -10.56 -4.88
C ILE A 53 6.92 -10.81 -5.98
N ILE A 54 8.00 -10.03 -5.99
CA ILE A 54 9.10 -10.21 -6.96
C ILE A 54 9.73 -11.61 -6.78
N GLN A 55 10.09 -11.95 -5.54
CA GLN A 55 10.69 -13.25 -5.23
C GLN A 55 9.79 -14.44 -5.60
N ALA A 56 8.47 -14.29 -5.47
CA ALA A 56 7.50 -15.32 -5.86
C ALA A 56 7.35 -15.43 -7.38
N GLY A 57 7.53 -14.34 -8.12
CA GLY A 57 7.48 -14.33 -9.60
C GLY A 57 8.76 -14.85 -10.27
N ASP A 58 9.87 -14.90 -9.52
CA ASP A 58 11.15 -15.44 -9.99
C ASP A 58 11.26 -16.99 -9.85
N ASN A 59 10.25 -17.66 -9.26
CA ASN A 59 10.13 -19.12 -9.19
C ASN A 59 9.22 -19.66 -10.29
#